data_AF-A0A3N5T7Q4-F1
#
_entry.id   AF-A0A3N5T7Q4-F1
#
_cell.length_a   1.000
_cell.length_b   1.000
_cell.length_c   1.000
_cell.angle_alpha   90.00
_cell.angle_beta   90.00
_cell.angle_gamma   90.00
#
_symmetry.space_group_name_H-M   'P 1'
#
loop_
_entity.id
_entity.type
_entity.pdbx_description
1 polymer ?
#
loop_
_entity_poly.entity_id
_entity_poly.type
_entity_poly.pdbx_seq_one_letter_code
_entity_poly.pdbx_strand_id
1 'polypeptide(L)'
;AGFAVSFVVLTREVPMQKFELVYREIVSKLATASGTRGLRGLIAHWLDTLQPHLGEAPDEATRAARVESLAETLRGLDGMDLNFANGLTALVQNRFRPLAGEEMPEAREIERHTLYEWFEGGRLSKRELRSFQIFDSLNKTNSKRLLVSLIEYLRYLGYQGLILLLDELETVMTQSSAVRNAAYENVRLFIDNAEQAHHLHVFFSIIPDVILADKGFKSYDALWSRVRSVGENRRLNYRSIVIDLHRTPLEVPELLELGKRLRRIHQCAYRWQAEPIVTDAFIQQVCDTQQRMGLLPEVRLFIKQIVRYLDMAEQDGTLEGIDLTDQIVATQKEIAQEQAEQQPPKWDA
;
A
#
# COMPACT_ATOMS: atom_id res chain seq x y z
N ALA A 1 14.76 -6.24 -7.45
CA ALA A 1 13.45 -5.63 -7.75
C ALA A 1 13.28 -4.35 -6.91
N GLY A 2 12.25 -3.52 -7.19
CA GLY A 2 11.90 -2.36 -6.34
C GLY A 2 11.24 -2.77 -5.01
N PHE A 3 10.51 -1.85 -4.38
CA PHE A 3 9.64 -2.17 -3.25
C PHE A 3 8.31 -2.76 -3.74
N ALA A 4 7.69 -3.63 -2.94
CA ALA A 4 6.26 -3.89 -3.06
C ALA A 4 5.49 -2.73 -2.40
N VAL A 5 4.31 -2.41 -2.92
CA VAL A 5 3.50 -1.27 -2.45
C VAL A 5 2.10 -1.76 -2.10
N SER A 6 1.54 -1.29 -0.99
CA SER A 6 0.14 -1.48 -0.65
C SER A 6 -0.51 -0.16 -0.26
N PHE A 7 -1.65 0.15 -0.87
CA PHE A 7 -2.45 1.33 -0.56
C PHE A 7 -3.73 0.92 0.19
N VAL A 8 -3.88 1.38 1.43
CA VAL A 8 -4.97 0.99 2.32
C VAL A 8 -5.72 2.23 2.78
N VAL A 9 -7.03 2.26 2.53
CA VAL A 9 -7.94 3.30 3.01
C VAL A 9 -8.57 2.81 4.30
N LEU A 10 -8.37 3.54 5.38
CA LEU A 10 -8.89 3.19 6.70
C LEU A 10 -10.36 3.62 6.81
N THR A 11 -11.25 2.64 6.94
CA THR A 11 -12.69 2.88 7.01
C THR A 11 -13.29 2.30 8.29
N ARG A 12 -14.60 2.42 8.48
CA ARG A 12 -15.31 1.74 9.57
C ARG A 12 -15.20 0.20 9.47
N GLU A 13 -15.06 -0.32 8.25
CA GLU A 13 -14.91 -1.76 7.98
C GLU A 13 -13.48 -2.24 8.12
N VAL A 14 -12.51 -1.36 7.86
CA VAL A 14 -11.07 -1.62 8.01
C VAL A 14 -10.49 -0.63 9.03
N PRO A 15 -10.87 -0.74 10.31
CA PRO A 15 -10.55 0.29 11.27
C PRO A 15 -9.18 0.02 11.91
N MET A 16 -8.39 1.07 12.13
CA MET A 16 -6.98 0.97 12.51
C MET A 16 -6.72 0.16 13.81
N GLN A 17 -7.68 0.11 14.74
CA GLN A 17 -7.56 -0.69 15.97
C GLN A 17 -7.59 -2.20 15.73
N LYS A 18 -8.25 -2.67 14.67
CA LYS A 18 -8.36 -4.09 14.30
C LYS A 18 -7.31 -4.42 13.25
N PHE A 19 -6.08 -4.59 13.71
CA PHE A 19 -4.93 -4.75 12.84
C PHE A 19 -5.03 -5.97 11.92
N GLU A 20 -5.74 -7.02 12.35
CA GLU A 20 -6.05 -8.17 11.52
C GLU A 20 -6.84 -7.80 10.25
N LEU A 21 -7.73 -6.80 10.31
CA LEU A 21 -8.47 -6.34 9.13
C LEU A 21 -7.60 -5.45 8.24
N VAL A 22 -6.75 -4.63 8.85
CA VAL A 22 -5.75 -3.83 8.11
C VAL A 22 -4.79 -4.76 7.36
N TYR A 23 -4.29 -5.83 8.00
CA TYR A 23 -3.44 -6.84 7.35
C TYR A 23 -4.13 -7.46 6.14
N ARG A 24 -5.42 -7.81 6.23
CA ARG A 24 -6.19 -8.36 5.10
C ARG A 24 -6.22 -7.41 3.91
N GLU A 25 -6.39 -6.12 4.17
CA GLU A 25 -6.31 -5.10 3.10
C GLU A 25 -4.89 -4.93 2.56
N ILE A 26 -3.87 -5.00 3.41
CA ILE A 26 -2.48 -4.93 2.96
C ILE A 26 -2.17 -6.04 1.96
N VAL A 27 -2.54 -7.28 2.29
CA VAL A 27 -2.26 -8.43 1.43
C VAL A 27 -3.14 -8.47 0.18
N SER A 28 -4.37 -7.96 0.23
CA SER A 28 -5.26 -7.92 -0.94
C SER A 28 -4.81 -6.87 -1.97
N LYS A 29 -4.35 -5.70 -1.50
CA LYS A 29 -3.93 -4.57 -2.34
C LYS A 29 -2.43 -4.50 -2.60
N LEU A 30 -1.68 -5.53 -2.21
CA LEU A 30 -0.25 -5.64 -2.49
C LEU A 30 -0.01 -5.60 -4.00
N ALA A 31 0.87 -4.71 -4.45
CA ALA A 31 1.27 -4.58 -5.84
C ALA A 31 2.79 -4.59 -5.94
N THR A 32 3.32 -5.17 -7.02
CA THR A 32 4.76 -5.18 -7.28
C THR A 32 5.08 -4.61 -8.66
N ALA A 33 6.35 -4.23 -8.86
CA ALA A 33 6.83 -3.74 -10.15
C ALA A 33 6.70 -4.76 -11.30
N SER A 34 6.58 -6.06 -10.99
CA SER A 34 6.35 -7.11 -11.99
C SER A 34 4.91 -7.17 -12.49
N GLY A 35 4.00 -6.39 -11.89
CA GLY A 35 2.57 -6.37 -12.23
C GLY A 35 1.72 -7.35 -11.44
N THR A 36 2.30 -8.16 -10.53
CA THR A 36 1.54 -9.03 -9.63
C THR A 36 0.69 -8.20 -8.68
N ARG A 37 -0.58 -8.58 -8.52
CA ARG A 37 -1.52 -7.98 -7.57
C ARG A 37 -1.98 -9.02 -6.54
N GLY A 38 -2.09 -8.59 -5.29
CA GLY A 38 -2.42 -9.41 -4.14
C GLY A 38 -1.31 -10.40 -3.76
N LEU A 39 -1.32 -10.83 -2.50
CA LEU A 39 -0.41 -11.84 -1.99
C LEU A 39 -0.59 -13.19 -2.70
N ARG A 40 -1.82 -13.57 -3.03
CA ARG A 40 -2.08 -14.78 -3.84
C ARG A 40 -1.36 -14.75 -5.18
N GLY A 41 -1.46 -13.63 -5.91
CA GLY A 41 -0.78 -13.48 -7.20
C GLY A 41 0.74 -13.53 -7.06
N LEU A 42 1.28 -12.91 -6.00
CA LEU A 42 2.70 -12.96 -5.68
C LEU A 42 3.18 -14.39 -5.38
N ILE A 43 2.45 -15.14 -4.56
CA ILE A 43 2.80 -16.53 -4.21
C ILE A 43 2.68 -17.43 -5.45
N ALA A 44 1.61 -17.29 -6.24
CA ALA A 44 1.44 -18.06 -7.47
C ALA A 44 2.61 -17.82 -8.43
N HIS A 45 3.01 -16.56 -8.64
CA HIS A 45 4.16 -16.23 -9.46
C HIS A 45 5.45 -16.85 -8.92
N TRP A 46 5.69 -16.79 -7.61
CA TRP A 46 6.83 -17.46 -6.99
C TRP A 46 6.81 -18.97 -7.20
N LEU A 47 5.67 -19.64 -7.02
CA LEU A 47 5.54 -21.07 -7.28
C LEU A 47 5.89 -21.41 -8.73
N ASP A 48 5.52 -20.59 -9.70
CA ASP A 48 5.90 -20.80 -11.11
C ASP A 48 7.41 -20.69 -11.33
N THR A 49 8.11 -19.81 -10.60
CA THR A 49 9.59 -19.73 -10.66
C THR A 49 10.28 -20.99 -10.13
N LEU A 50 9.61 -21.77 -9.28
CA LEU A 50 10.11 -23.03 -8.74
C LEU A 50 9.87 -24.22 -9.69
N GLN A 51 9.03 -24.07 -10.72
CA GLN A 51 8.67 -25.15 -11.64
C GLN A 51 9.88 -25.86 -12.28
N PRO A 52 10.91 -25.15 -12.80
CA PRO A 52 12.08 -25.81 -13.39
C PRO A 52 12.93 -26.57 -12.36
N HIS A 53 12.87 -26.17 -11.08
CA HIS A 53 13.71 -26.72 -10.02
C HIS A 53 13.02 -27.88 -9.28
N LEU A 54 11.71 -27.82 -9.11
CA LEU A 54 10.95 -28.82 -8.34
C LEU A 54 10.10 -29.71 -9.25
N GLY A 55 9.45 -29.14 -10.27
CA GLY A 55 8.60 -29.89 -11.20
C GLY A 55 9.39 -30.83 -12.10
N GLU A 56 10.57 -30.41 -12.54
CA GLU A 56 11.47 -31.19 -13.42
C GLU A 56 12.55 -31.97 -12.64
N ALA A 57 12.34 -32.17 -11.33
CA ALA A 57 13.25 -32.97 -10.52
C ALA A 57 13.32 -34.43 -11.04
N PRO A 58 14.52 -35.05 -11.09
CA PRO A 58 14.75 -36.33 -11.75
C PRO A 58 14.01 -37.50 -11.10
N ASP A 59 13.78 -37.43 -9.79
CA ASP A 59 13.09 -38.43 -8.99
C ASP A 59 12.41 -37.79 -7.77
N GLU A 60 11.52 -38.56 -7.14
CA GLU A 60 10.74 -38.11 -5.99
C GLU A 60 11.59 -37.78 -4.75
N ALA A 61 12.66 -38.56 -4.51
CA ALA A 61 13.52 -38.36 -3.35
C ALA A 61 14.33 -37.06 -3.48
N THR A 62 14.84 -36.77 -4.68
CA THR A 62 15.49 -35.51 -5.00
C THR A 62 14.54 -34.33 -4.82
N ARG A 63 13.28 -34.45 -5.28
CA ARG A 63 12.27 -33.41 -5.09
C ARG A 63 11.97 -33.16 -3.61
N ALA A 64 11.73 -34.23 -2.85
CA ALA A 64 11.45 -34.14 -1.43
C ALA A 64 12.61 -33.47 -0.67
N ALA A 65 13.86 -33.83 -0.98
CA ALA A 65 15.04 -33.19 -0.39
C ALA A 65 15.13 -31.69 -0.73
N ARG A 66 14.83 -31.29 -1.98
CA ARG A 66 14.79 -29.87 -2.38
C ARG A 66 13.69 -29.10 -1.67
N VAL A 67 12.51 -29.69 -1.51
CA VAL A 67 11.40 -29.08 -0.77
C VAL A 67 11.75 -28.92 0.70
N GLU A 68 12.38 -29.92 1.33
CA GLU A 68 12.80 -29.82 2.73
C GLU A 68 13.86 -28.73 2.92
N SER A 69 14.87 -28.67 2.04
CA SER A 69 15.89 -27.62 2.07
C SER A 69 15.29 -26.22 1.89
N LEU A 70 14.28 -26.07 1.03
CA LEU A 70 13.53 -24.83 0.90
C LEU A 70 12.75 -24.51 2.18
N ALA A 71 12.11 -25.50 2.79
CA ALA A 71 11.36 -25.33 4.03
C ALA A 71 12.27 -24.90 5.20
N GLU A 72 13.45 -25.50 5.31
CA GLU A 72 14.50 -25.09 6.27
C GLU A 72 14.96 -23.66 6.02
N THR A 73 15.18 -23.29 4.75
CA THR A 73 15.55 -21.93 4.37
C THR A 73 14.47 -20.94 4.81
N LEU A 74 13.20 -21.21 4.50
CA LEU A 74 12.08 -20.34 4.87
C LEU A 74 11.92 -20.21 6.39
N ARG A 75 12.03 -21.33 7.14
CA ARG A 75 11.96 -21.32 8.61
C ARG A 75 13.17 -20.63 9.26
N GLY A 76 14.31 -20.60 8.57
CA GLY A 76 15.54 -19.95 9.02
C GLY A 76 15.62 -18.46 8.74
N LEU A 77 14.66 -17.87 8.02
CA LEU A 77 14.60 -16.43 7.79
C LEU A 77 14.33 -15.69 9.10
N ASP A 78 15.19 -14.73 9.45
CA ASP A 78 15.04 -13.93 10.66
C ASP A 78 13.73 -13.14 10.61
N GLY A 79 12.94 -13.16 11.69
CA GLY A 79 11.63 -12.52 11.75
C GLY A 79 10.46 -13.30 11.11
N MET A 80 10.71 -14.44 10.43
CA MET A 80 9.65 -15.27 9.84
C MET A 80 8.84 -16.01 10.90
N ASP A 81 7.51 -15.93 10.83
CA ASP A 81 6.60 -16.75 11.64
C ASP A 81 6.58 -18.20 11.14
N LEU A 82 6.61 -19.15 12.07
CA LEU A 82 6.60 -20.57 11.75
C LEU A 82 5.36 -21.00 10.96
N ASN A 83 4.17 -20.47 11.27
CA ASN A 83 2.97 -20.82 10.49
C ASN A 83 3.04 -20.25 9.07
N PHE A 84 3.65 -19.06 8.90
CA PHE A 84 3.82 -18.46 7.57
C PHE A 84 4.77 -19.31 6.71
N ALA A 85 5.92 -19.72 7.27
CA ALA A 85 6.85 -20.62 6.60
C ALA A 85 6.22 -21.99 6.29
N ASN A 86 5.45 -22.56 7.23
CA ASN A 86 4.74 -23.81 7.04
C ASN A 86 3.67 -23.69 5.95
N GLY A 87 2.92 -22.58 5.89
CA GLY A 87 1.95 -22.32 4.83
C GLY A 87 2.59 -22.22 3.44
N LEU A 88 3.75 -21.57 3.32
CA LEU A 88 4.49 -21.49 2.06
C LEU A 88 4.99 -22.89 1.66
N THR A 89 5.54 -23.63 2.62
CA THR A 89 6.00 -25.02 2.42
C THR A 89 4.85 -25.93 1.99
N ALA A 90 3.67 -25.79 2.62
CA ALA A 90 2.48 -26.56 2.28
C ALA A 90 1.99 -26.24 0.86
N LEU A 91 2.07 -24.99 0.40
CA LEU A 91 1.75 -24.62 -0.98
C LEU A 91 2.73 -25.22 -1.98
N VAL A 92 4.03 -25.22 -1.67
CA VAL A 92 5.05 -25.87 -2.48
C VAL A 92 4.79 -27.38 -2.55
N GLN A 93 4.54 -28.03 -1.42
CA GLN A 93 4.20 -29.45 -1.36
C GLN A 93 2.93 -29.76 -2.17
N ASN A 94 1.86 -28.98 -1.99
CA ASN A 94 0.60 -29.14 -2.73
C ASN A 94 0.82 -29.00 -4.24
N ARG A 95 1.68 -28.07 -4.69
CA ARG A 95 1.96 -27.81 -6.10
C ARG A 95 2.80 -28.90 -6.77
N PHE A 96 3.82 -29.42 -6.08
CA PHE A 96 4.86 -30.25 -6.68
C PHE A 96 4.85 -31.72 -6.25
N ARG A 97 4.07 -32.11 -5.23
CA ARG A 97 3.92 -33.53 -4.87
C ARG A 97 3.10 -34.26 -5.95
N PRO A 98 3.48 -35.48 -6.37
CA PRO A 98 2.63 -36.31 -7.22
C PRO A 98 1.26 -36.54 -6.60
N LEU A 99 0.24 -36.80 -7.42
CA LEU A 99 -1.03 -37.33 -6.91
C LEU A 99 -0.77 -38.72 -6.35
N ALA A 100 -1.03 -38.92 -5.06
CA ALA A 100 -1.06 -40.25 -4.48
C ALA A 100 -2.30 -40.99 -5.00
N GLY A 101 -2.23 -42.32 -5.16
CA GLY A 101 -3.16 -43.11 -5.98
C GLY A 101 -4.65 -42.73 -5.92
N GLU A 102 -5.24 -42.62 -4.73
CA GLU A 102 -6.68 -42.30 -4.55
C GLU A 102 -6.98 -40.80 -4.34
N GLU A 103 -5.97 -39.93 -4.44
CA GLU A 103 -6.15 -38.50 -4.21
C GLU A 103 -6.85 -37.85 -5.40
N MET A 104 -8.07 -37.35 -5.14
CA MET A 104 -8.85 -36.63 -6.13
C MET A 104 -8.21 -35.25 -6.42
N PRO A 105 -8.04 -34.85 -7.69
CA PRO A 105 -7.52 -33.53 -8.03
C PRO A 105 -8.28 -32.38 -7.34
N GLU A 106 -9.59 -32.51 -7.22
CA GLU A 106 -10.47 -31.55 -6.53
C GLU A 106 -10.08 -31.33 -5.06
N ALA A 107 -9.71 -32.39 -4.34
CA ALA A 107 -9.29 -32.28 -2.94
C ALA A 107 -8.03 -31.40 -2.81
N ARG A 108 -7.11 -31.54 -3.76
CA ARG A 108 -5.88 -30.74 -3.82
C ARG A 108 -6.16 -29.27 -4.14
N GLU A 109 -7.17 -29.00 -4.96
CA GLU A 109 -7.62 -27.64 -5.24
C GLU A 109 -8.23 -26.97 -4.02
N ILE A 110 -9.02 -27.73 -3.24
CA ILE A 110 -9.60 -27.26 -1.97
C ILE A 110 -8.47 -26.93 -1.00
N GLU A 111 -7.50 -27.83 -0.80
CA GLU A 111 -6.33 -27.57 0.06
C GLU A 111 -5.59 -26.29 -0.33
N ARG A 112 -5.33 -26.12 -1.63
CA ARG A 112 -4.66 -24.93 -2.18
C ARG A 112 -5.49 -23.66 -1.95
N HIS A 113 -6.80 -23.73 -2.14
CA HIS A 113 -7.69 -22.62 -1.88
C HIS A 113 -7.67 -22.23 -0.40
N THR A 114 -7.74 -23.20 0.51
CA THR A 114 -7.66 -22.99 1.96
C THR A 114 -6.34 -22.32 2.35
N LEU A 115 -5.22 -22.75 1.79
CA LEU A 115 -3.92 -22.12 2.04
C LEU A 115 -3.87 -20.66 1.58
N TYR A 116 -4.35 -20.37 0.37
CA TYR A 116 -4.43 -18.98 -0.11
C TYR A 116 -5.36 -18.13 0.75
N GLU A 117 -6.52 -18.66 1.12
CA GLU A 117 -7.46 -17.98 2.00
C GLU A 117 -6.83 -17.67 3.36
N TRP A 118 -6.00 -18.55 3.91
CA TRP A 118 -5.27 -18.29 5.15
C TRP A 118 -4.30 -17.11 5.01
N PHE A 119 -3.50 -17.07 3.94
CA PHE A 119 -2.57 -15.97 3.67
C PHE A 119 -3.29 -14.63 3.48
N GLU A 120 -4.46 -14.65 2.85
CA GLU A 120 -5.36 -13.51 2.66
C GLU A 120 -6.12 -13.12 3.94
N GLY A 121 -5.92 -13.85 5.04
CA GLY A 121 -6.54 -13.59 6.33
C GLY A 121 -8.02 -13.94 6.41
N GLY A 122 -8.44 -14.95 5.66
CA GLY A 122 -9.76 -15.55 5.73
C GLY A 122 -10.04 -16.21 7.09
N ARG A 123 -11.33 -16.47 7.35
CA ARG A 123 -11.81 -16.99 8.63
C ARG A 123 -11.83 -18.51 8.61
N LEU A 124 -10.67 -19.11 8.79
CA LEU A 124 -10.51 -20.57 8.79
C LEU A 124 -10.45 -21.13 10.21
N SER A 125 -11.02 -22.32 10.39
CA SER A 125 -10.94 -23.06 11.64
C SER A 125 -9.57 -23.70 11.82
N LYS A 126 -9.15 -23.91 13.09
CA LYS A 126 -7.91 -24.63 13.39
C LYS A 126 -7.89 -26.05 12.83
N ARG A 127 -9.06 -26.67 12.64
CA ARG A 127 -9.18 -28.03 12.08
C ARG A 127 -8.77 -28.07 10.61
N GLU A 128 -9.17 -27.07 9.84
CA GLU A 128 -8.82 -26.94 8.41
C GLU A 128 -7.33 -26.68 8.21
N LEU A 129 -6.69 -25.99 9.15
CA LEU A 129 -5.30 -25.58 9.07
C LEU A 129 -4.30 -26.62 9.60
N ARG A 130 -4.77 -27.57 10.43
CA ARG A 130 -3.91 -28.52 11.15
C ARG A 130 -3.12 -29.44 10.21
N SER A 131 -3.70 -29.83 9.07
CA SER A 131 -3.04 -30.66 8.06
C SER A 131 -1.82 -29.98 7.44
N PHE A 132 -1.78 -28.63 7.45
CA PHE A 132 -0.69 -27.83 6.91
C PHE A 132 0.31 -27.38 8.00
N GLN A 133 0.21 -27.95 9.20
CA GLN A 133 1.03 -27.55 10.36
C GLN A 133 0.90 -26.06 10.71
N ILE A 134 -0.28 -25.49 10.45
CA ILE A 134 -0.66 -24.14 10.83
C ILE A 134 -1.58 -24.23 12.05
N PHE A 135 -1.16 -23.64 13.16
CA PHE A 135 -1.85 -23.80 14.47
C PHE A 135 -2.73 -22.61 14.86
N ASP A 136 -2.55 -21.48 14.18
CA ASP A 136 -3.26 -20.24 14.46
C ASP A 136 -3.88 -19.63 13.20
N SER A 137 -5.14 -19.22 13.35
CA SER A 137 -5.80 -18.34 12.38
C SER A 137 -5.42 -16.88 12.64
N LEU A 138 -5.62 -16.02 11.63
CA LEU A 138 -5.34 -14.59 11.74
C LEU A 138 -6.13 -13.95 12.89
N ASN A 139 -5.43 -13.24 13.77
CA ASN A 139 -5.98 -12.55 14.93
C ASN A 139 -5.14 -11.31 15.27
N LYS A 140 -5.59 -10.54 16.26
CA LYS A 140 -4.92 -9.31 16.70
C LYS A 140 -3.48 -9.53 17.17
N THR A 141 -3.17 -10.70 17.74
CA THR A 141 -1.87 -11.01 18.33
C THR A 141 -0.84 -11.43 17.28
N ASN A 142 -1.26 -12.22 16.27
CA ASN A 142 -0.34 -12.72 15.24
C ASN A 142 -0.27 -11.85 13.97
N SER A 143 -1.28 -11.03 13.68
CA SER A 143 -1.33 -10.18 12.46
C SER A 143 -0.09 -9.32 12.23
N LYS A 144 0.50 -8.76 13.31
CA LYS A 144 1.76 -8.00 13.24
C LYS A 144 2.95 -8.88 12.85
N ARG A 145 3.03 -10.09 13.40
CA ARG A 145 4.09 -11.06 13.10
C ARG A 145 3.97 -11.57 11.66
N LEU A 146 2.74 -11.76 11.18
CA LEU A 146 2.47 -12.13 9.79
C LEU A 146 2.84 -11.00 8.81
N LEU A 147 2.65 -9.73 9.18
CA LEU A 147 3.15 -8.61 8.38
C LEU A 147 4.69 -8.61 8.29
N VAL A 148 5.38 -8.86 9.40
CA VAL A 148 6.85 -9.02 9.38
C VAL A 148 7.25 -10.19 8.47
N SER A 149 6.58 -11.33 8.60
CA SER A 149 6.81 -12.51 7.75
C SER A 149 6.60 -12.21 6.26
N LEU A 150 5.60 -11.41 5.92
CA LEU A 150 5.38 -10.94 4.55
C LEU A 150 6.56 -10.09 4.04
N ILE A 151 7.10 -9.19 4.86
CA ILE A 151 8.24 -8.36 4.50
C ILE A 151 9.49 -9.23 4.27
N GLU A 152 9.72 -10.22 5.14
CA GLU A 152 10.83 -11.16 4.99
C GLU A 152 10.66 -12.07 3.77
N TYR A 153 9.43 -12.46 3.47
CA TYR A 153 9.13 -13.17 2.23
C TYR A 153 9.38 -12.32 0.99
N LEU A 154 8.96 -11.05 0.98
CA LEU A 154 9.27 -10.10 -0.11
C LEU A 154 10.77 -9.94 -0.30
N ARG A 155 11.52 -9.82 0.81
CA ARG A 155 12.98 -9.78 0.85
C ARG A 155 13.60 -11.02 0.23
N TYR A 156 13.10 -12.20 0.60
CA TYR A 156 13.52 -13.49 0.05
C TYR A 156 13.28 -13.57 -1.47
N LEU A 157 12.19 -13.01 -1.97
CA LEU A 157 11.89 -12.92 -3.42
C LEU A 157 12.72 -11.85 -4.16
N GLY A 158 13.60 -11.10 -3.48
CA GLY A 158 14.47 -10.09 -4.09
C GLY A 158 13.86 -8.68 -4.22
N TYR A 159 12.75 -8.40 -3.53
CA TYR A 159 12.24 -7.04 -3.33
C TYR A 159 13.00 -6.34 -2.19
N GLN A 160 13.00 -5.00 -2.20
CA GLN A 160 13.69 -4.22 -1.16
C GLN A 160 12.92 -4.18 0.18
N GLY A 161 11.62 -4.50 0.15
CA GLY A 161 10.73 -4.44 1.30
C GLY A 161 9.30 -4.04 0.90
N LEU A 162 8.56 -3.47 1.85
CA LEU A 162 7.18 -3.01 1.70
C LEU A 162 7.08 -1.50 1.92
N ILE A 163 6.42 -0.81 0.98
CA ILE A 163 5.88 0.55 1.17
C ILE A 163 4.39 0.41 1.47
N LEU A 164 3.98 0.90 2.63
CA LEU A 164 2.60 0.93 3.08
C LEU A 164 2.09 2.37 3.07
N LEU A 165 1.04 2.62 2.30
CA LEU A 165 0.35 3.90 2.22
C LEU A 165 -1.00 3.74 2.94
N LEU A 166 -1.22 4.50 4.01
CA LEU A 166 -2.42 4.48 4.82
C LEU A 166 -3.13 5.83 4.71
N ASP A 167 -4.39 5.80 4.30
CA ASP A 167 -5.21 6.99 4.10
C ASP A 167 -6.44 6.98 5.03
N GLU A 168 -7.09 8.12 5.19
CA GLU A 168 -8.31 8.31 6.00
C GLU A 168 -8.16 7.97 7.50
N LEU A 169 -7.00 8.27 8.11
CA LEU A 169 -6.81 8.04 9.56
C LEU A 169 -7.76 8.90 10.41
N GLU A 170 -8.23 10.03 9.89
CA GLU A 170 -9.20 10.93 10.54
C GLU A 170 -10.52 10.24 10.91
N THR A 171 -10.86 9.13 10.25
CA THR A 171 -12.04 8.32 10.60
C THR A 171 -12.00 7.85 12.06
N VAL A 172 -10.79 7.67 12.62
CA VAL A 172 -10.57 7.30 14.03
C VAL A 172 -11.09 8.37 14.99
N MET A 173 -11.01 9.67 14.64
CA MET A 173 -11.38 10.77 15.54
C MET A 173 -12.86 10.72 15.97
N THR A 174 -13.72 10.15 15.12
CA THR A 174 -15.17 10.00 15.36
C THR A 174 -15.51 8.85 16.31
N GLN A 175 -14.56 7.97 16.62
CA GLN A 175 -14.77 6.75 17.40
C GLN A 175 -14.74 7.01 18.91
N SER A 176 -15.11 6.01 19.71
CA SER A 176 -15.05 6.08 21.18
C SER A 176 -13.60 6.17 21.69
N SER A 177 -13.40 6.70 22.91
CA SER A 177 -12.05 6.89 23.49
C SER A 177 -11.22 5.61 23.52
N ALA A 178 -11.84 4.48 23.91
CA ALA A 178 -11.16 3.18 23.95
C ALA A 178 -10.71 2.72 22.56
N VAL A 179 -11.54 2.92 21.53
CA VAL A 179 -11.20 2.59 20.13
C VAL A 179 -10.09 3.48 19.61
N ARG A 180 -10.15 4.79 19.87
CA ARG A 180 -9.11 5.75 19.49
C ARG A 180 -7.76 5.40 20.10
N ASN A 181 -7.71 5.14 21.39
CA ASN A 181 -6.46 4.77 22.07
C ASN A 181 -5.85 3.50 21.49
N ALA A 182 -6.66 2.49 21.17
CA ALA A 182 -6.18 1.27 20.55
C ALA A 182 -5.67 1.49 19.11
N ALA A 183 -6.32 2.38 18.34
CA ALA A 183 -5.87 2.76 17.01
C ALA A 183 -4.55 3.54 17.05
N TYR A 184 -4.46 4.56 17.92
CA TYR A 184 -3.24 5.36 18.09
C TYR A 184 -2.07 4.55 18.63
N GLU A 185 -2.31 3.53 19.46
CA GLU A 185 -1.26 2.58 19.84
C GLU A 185 -0.74 1.78 18.63
N ASN A 186 -1.61 1.36 17.70
CA ASN A 186 -1.14 0.70 16.48
C ASN A 186 -0.36 1.67 15.58
N VAL A 187 -0.77 2.94 15.47
CA VAL A 187 0.00 3.98 14.75
C VAL A 187 1.37 4.18 15.38
N ARG A 188 1.45 4.30 16.72
CA ARG A 188 2.71 4.40 17.46
C ARG A 188 3.65 3.24 17.14
N LEU A 189 3.12 2.02 17.18
CA LEU A 189 3.91 0.83 16.89
C LEU A 189 4.42 0.80 15.45
N PHE A 190 3.67 1.34 14.48
CA PHE A 190 4.18 1.50 13.12
C PHE A 190 5.32 2.49 13.03
N ILE A 191 5.24 3.62 13.73
CA ILE A 191 6.32 4.62 13.77
C ILE A 191 7.57 3.98 14.39
N ASP A 192 7.43 3.34 15.56
CA ASP A 192 8.54 2.67 16.25
C ASP A 192 9.19 1.58 15.38
N ASN A 193 8.37 0.75 14.73
CA ASN A 193 8.87 -0.33 13.89
C ASN A 193 9.50 0.20 12.60
N ALA A 194 9.00 1.29 12.00
CA ALA A 194 9.60 1.86 10.80
C ALA A 194 11.00 2.46 11.08
N GLU A 195 11.25 2.93 12.30
CA GLU A 195 12.59 3.37 12.71
C GLU A 195 13.59 2.20 12.81
N GLN A 196 13.11 1.00 13.14
CA GLN A 196 13.94 -0.20 13.34
C GLN A 196 13.99 -1.12 12.11
N ALA A 197 12.95 -1.11 11.29
CA ALA A 197 12.80 -2.01 10.15
C ALA A 197 13.24 -1.34 8.85
N HIS A 198 14.45 -1.65 8.41
CA HIS A 198 15.02 -1.16 7.14
C HIS A 198 14.21 -1.53 5.89
N HIS A 199 13.22 -2.41 6.01
CA HIS A 199 12.45 -3.00 4.91
C HIS A 199 10.96 -2.63 4.95
N LEU A 200 10.57 -1.71 5.84
CA LEU A 200 9.21 -1.20 5.94
C LEU A 200 9.22 0.33 5.91
N HIS A 201 8.52 0.91 4.93
CA HIS A 201 8.22 2.33 4.92
C HIS A 201 6.72 2.53 5.06
N VAL A 202 6.29 3.33 6.03
CA VAL A 202 4.88 3.60 6.29
C VAL A 202 4.61 5.08 6.11
N PHE A 203 3.61 5.41 5.31
CA PHE A 203 3.15 6.78 5.08
C PHE A 203 1.69 6.87 5.47
N PHE A 204 1.38 7.82 6.37
CA PHE A 204 0.01 8.18 6.71
C PHE A 204 -0.33 9.50 6.05
N SER A 205 -1.37 9.51 5.23
CA SER A 205 -2.03 10.72 4.76
C SER A 205 -3.05 11.14 5.79
N ILE A 206 -2.87 12.33 6.38
CA ILE A 206 -3.71 12.83 7.48
C ILE A 206 -3.97 14.33 7.34
N ILE A 207 -5.14 14.77 7.80
CA ILE A 207 -5.43 16.19 7.96
C ILE A 207 -4.76 16.76 9.23
N PRO A 208 -4.46 18.07 9.29
CA PRO A 208 -3.85 18.69 10.46
C PRO A 208 -4.60 18.44 11.79
N ASP A 209 -5.92 18.34 11.74
CA ASP A 209 -6.77 18.09 12.92
C ASP A 209 -6.48 16.74 13.59
N VAL A 210 -6.05 15.72 12.82
CA VAL A 210 -5.64 14.42 13.37
C VAL A 210 -4.46 14.59 14.35
N ILE A 211 -3.58 15.56 14.10
CA ILE A 211 -2.44 15.86 14.97
C ILE A 211 -2.87 16.82 16.09
N LEU A 212 -3.62 17.86 15.75
CA LEU A 212 -3.79 19.05 16.60
C LEU A 212 -5.03 19.02 17.49
N ALA A 213 -6.08 18.27 17.16
CA ALA A 213 -7.32 18.25 17.94
C ALA A 213 -7.15 17.49 19.25
N ASP A 214 -7.97 17.81 20.26
CA ASP A 214 -7.95 17.14 21.58
C ASP A 214 -8.29 15.64 21.50
N LYS A 215 -9.07 15.25 20.47
CA LYS A 215 -9.41 13.85 20.17
C LYS A 215 -8.43 13.21 19.16
N GLY A 216 -7.48 13.98 18.62
CA GLY A 216 -6.41 13.54 17.73
C GLY A 216 -5.26 12.90 18.49
N PHE A 217 -4.04 12.96 17.95
CA PHE A 217 -2.84 12.38 18.54
C PHE A 217 -2.53 12.93 19.94
N LYS A 218 -2.92 14.18 20.23
CA LYS A 218 -2.82 14.77 21.58
C LYS A 218 -3.55 13.98 22.66
N SER A 219 -4.57 13.20 22.30
CA SER A 219 -5.31 12.38 23.26
C SER A 219 -4.51 11.15 23.73
N TYR A 220 -3.36 10.87 23.13
CA TYR A 220 -2.55 9.69 23.41
C TYR A 220 -1.06 10.04 23.52
N ASP A 221 -0.61 10.31 24.75
CA ASP A 221 0.72 10.83 25.07
C ASP A 221 1.89 10.05 24.44
N ALA A 222 1.78 8.72 24.37
CA ALA A 222 2.83 7.89 23.80
C ALA A 222 3.03 8.12 22.29
N LEU A 223 1.96 8.38 21.55
CA LEU A 223 2.06 8.79 20.14
C LEU A 223 2.44 10.26 20.02
N TRP A 224 1.83 11.12 20.84
CA TRP A 224 2.10 12.55 20.83
C TRP A 224 3.59 12.87 21.05
N SER A 225 4.26 12.18 21.97
CA SER A 225 5.69 12.39 22.25
C SER A 225 6.60 12.16 21.04
N ARG A 226 6.19 11.32 20.07
CA ARG A 226 6.93 11.08 18.82
C ARG A 226 6.67 12.15 17.76
N VAL A 227 5.44 12.66 17.71
CA VAL A 227 4.99 13.59 16.65
C VAL A 227 5.15 15.06 17.04
N ARG A 228 5.19 15.39 18.34
CA ARG A 228 5.18 16.76 18.87
C ARG A 228 6.34 17.64 18.40
N SER A 229 7.50 17.06 18.08
CA SER A 229 8.66 17.81 17.59
C SER A 229 8.41 18.54 16.26
N VAL A 230 7.31 18.23 15.58
CA VAL A 230 6.85 18.89 14.36
C VAL A 230 6.03 20.13 14.70
N GLY A 231 6.75 21.25 14.87
CA GLY A 231 6.12 22.56 15.08
C GLY A 231 7.03 23.62 15.70
N GLU A 232 8.13 23.21 16.34
CA GLU A 232 9.00 24.13 17.09
C GLU A 232 10.09 24.79 16.22
N ASN A 233 10.37 24.24 15.04
CA ASN A 233 11.40 24.76 14.14
C ASN A 233 10.81 25.44 12.89
N ARG A 234 11.25 26.68 12.63
CA ARG A 234 10.98 27.40 11.36
C ARG A 234 11.58 26.72 10.13
N ARG A 235 12.55 25.82 10.32
CA ARG A 235 13.21 25.06 9.24
C ARG A 235 12.57 23.68 9.10
N LEU A 236 12.28 23.34 7.85
CA LEU A 236 11.74 22.06 7.44
C LEU A 236 12.78 20.95 7.67
N ASN A 237 12.35 19.86 8.30
CA ASN A 237 13.16 18.66 8.47
C ASN A 237 12.54 17.54 7.66
N TYR A 238 13.04 17.25 6.46
CA TYR A 238 12.51 16.14 5.64
C TYR A 238 12.74 14.74 6.25
N ARG A 239 13.48 14.66 7.37
CA ARG A 239 13.65 13.44 8.17
C ARG A 239 12.70 13.41 9.38
N SER A 240 11.79 14.38 9.54
CA SER A 240 10.79 14.35 10.59
C SER A 240 9.70 13.33 10.28
N ILE A 241 9.06 12.85 11.35
CA ILE A 241 7.98 11.86 11.28
C ILE A 241 6.73 12.45 10.61
N VAL A 242 6.50 13.76 10.73
CA VAL A 242 5.42 14.47 10.04
C VAL A 242 5.99 15.51 9.10
N ILE A 243 5.45 15.56 7.89
CA ILE A 243 5.75 16.55 6.87
C ILE A 243 4.48 17.36 6.63
N ASP A 244 4.52 18.67 6.90
CA ASP A 244 3.40 19.58 6.66
C ASP A 244 3.45 20.10 5.22
N LEU A 245 2.57 19.56 4.37
CA LEU A 245 2.46 19.93 2.96
C LEU A 245 2.01 21.39 2.75
N HIS A 246 1.28 21.99 3.69
CA HIS A 246 0.86 23.40 3.58
C HIS A 246 2.02 24.36 3.87
N ARG A 247 2.97 23.94 4.70
CA ARG A 247 4.19 24.70 5.01
C ARG A 247 5.35 24.37 4.08
N THR A 248 5.16 23.42 3.16
CA THR A 248 6.11 23.01 2.11
C THR A 248 5.49 23.17 0.73
N PRO A 249 5.04 24.39 0.34
CA PRO A 249 4.48 24.59 -0.99
C PRO A 249 5.54 24.27 -2.04
N LEU A 250 5.16 23.46 -3.02
CA LEU A 250 6.06 23.10 -4.12
C LEU A 250 6.37 24.33 -4.97
N GLU A 251 7.64 24.57 -5.24
CA GLU A 251 8.08 25.61 -6.18
C GLU A 251 7.88 25.18 -7.64
N VAL A 252 8.00 26.13 -8.58
CA VAL A 252 7.84 25.86 -10.02
C VAL A 252 8.70 24.67 -10.51
N PRO A 253 10.00 24.55 -10.15
CA PRO A 253 10.80 23.41 -10.59
C PRO A 253 10.28 22.07 -10.06
N GLU A 254 9.70 22.07 -8.85
CA GLU A 254 9.17 20.88 -8.18
C GLU A 254 7.81 20.48 -8.77
N LEU A 255 6.96 21.46 -9.09
CA LEU A 255 5.70 21.24 -9.84
C LEU A 255 5.96 20.73 -11.25
N LEU A 256 6.98 21.25 -11.93
CA LEU A 256 7.39 20.76 -13.24
C LEU A 256 7.78 19.27 -13.16
N GLU A 257 8.61 18.91 -12.18
CA GLU A 257 9.01 17.52 -11.94
C GLU A 257 7.80 16.64 -11.58
N LEU A 258 6.87 17.14 -10.76
CA LEU A 258 5.60 16.47 -10.47
C LEU A 258 4.81 16.23 -11.76
N GLY A 259 4.69 17.22 -12.64
CA GLY A 259 4.01 17.10 -13.92
C GLY A 259 4.64 16.03 -14.82
N LYS A 260 5.98 15.95 -14.88
CA LYS A 260 6.68 14.90 -15.63
C LYS A 260 6.41 13.51 -15.05
N ARG A 261 6.37 13.38 -13.72
CA ARG A 261 6.02 12.12 -13.06
C ARG A 261 4.57 11.71 -13.33
N LEU A 262 3.63 12.66 -13.29
CA LEU A 262 2.22 12.41 -13.64
C LEU A 262 2.08 11.95 -15.09
N ARG A 263 2.76 12.62 -16.02
CA ARG A 263 2.84 12.21 -17.44
C ARG A 263 3.33 10.76 -17.54
N ARG A 264 4.43 10.43 -16.87
CA ARG A 264 5.00 9.08 -16.88
C ARG A 264 4.06 8.03 -16.31
N ILE A 265 3.37 8.34 -15.22
CA ILE A 265 2.38 7.44 -14.60
C ILE A 265 1.23 7.18 -15.58
N HIS A 266 0.69 8.23 -16.20
CA HIS A 266 -0.43 8.15 -17.14
C HIS A 266 -0.08 7.32 -18.38
N GLN A 267 1.11 7.53 -18.98
CA GLN A 267 1.61 6.71 -20.08
C GLN A 267 1.70 5.23 -19.75
N CYS A 268 2.20 4.89 -18.56
CA CYS A 268 2.29 3.51 -18.12
C CYS A 268 0.91 2.89 -17.92
N ALA A 269 -0.04 3.66 -17.38
CA ALA A 269 -1.40 3.20 -17.12
C ALA A 269 -2.18 2.93 -18.42
N TYR A 270 -2.13 3.86 -19.37
CA TYR A 270 -2.91 3.81 -20.62
C TYR A 270 -2.11 3.31 -21.83
N ARG A 271 -0.82 2.99 -21.66
CA ARG A 271 0.08 2.40 -22.68
C ARG A 271 0.21 3.24 -23.96
N TRP A 272 0.36 4.55 -23.83
CA TRP A 272 0.53 5.49 -24.94
C TRP A 272 1.74 6.41 -24.73
N GLN A 273 2.10 7.20 -25.75
CA GLN A 273 3.24 8.11 -25.74
C GLN A 273 2.78 9.55 -25.60
N ALA A 274 2.87 10.08 -24.39
CA ALA A 274 2.43 11.44 -24.07
C ALA A 274 3.47 12.54 -24.33
N GLU A 275 4.79 12.25 -24.31
CA GLU A 275 5.84 13.27 -24.50
C GLU A 275 5.67 14.15 -25.76
N PRO A 276 5.26 13.62 -26.93
CA PRO A 276 5.15 14.43 -28.13
C PRO A 276 4.08 15.51 -28.07
N ILE A 277 3.01 15.29 -27.28
CA ILE A 277 1.86 16.20 -27.17
C ILE A 277 1.99 17.02 -25.89
N VAL A 278 2.14 16.36 -24.74
CA VAL A 278 2.30 16.99 -23.43
C VAL A 278 3.79 17.17 -23.14
N THR A 279 4.40 18.12 -23.84
CA THR A 279 5.84 18.39 -23.74
C THR A 279 6.22 19.02 -22.39
N ASP A 280 7.51 18.97 -22.03
CA ASP A 280 8.04 19.66 -20.84
C ASP A 280 7.75 21.17 -20.87
N ALA A 281 7.77 21.77 -22.07
CA ALA A 281 7.43 23.17 -22.27
C ALA A 281 5.95 23.46 -21.98
N PHE A 282 5.05 22.55 -22.35
CA PHE A 282 3.63 22.67 -22.01
C PHE A 282 3.40 22.59 -20.50
N ILE A 283 4.03 21.62 -19.82
CA ILE A 283 3.93 21.52 -18.35
C ILE A 283 4.46 22.80 -17.68
N GLN A 284 5.57 23.35 -18.18
CA GLN A 284 6.10 24.63 -17.71
C GLN A 284 5.09 25.78 -17.91
N GLN A 285 4.42 25.85 -19.06
CA GLN A 285 3.38 26.86 -19.30
C GLN A 285 2.20 26.74 -18.33
N VAL A 286 1.81 25.53 -17.95
CA VAL A 286 0.78 25.30 -16.91
C VAL A 286 1.27 25.83 -15.56
N CYS A 287 2.50 25.50 -15.15
CA CYS A 287 3.09 26.03 -13.92
C CYS A 287 3.14 27.57 -13.91
N ASP A 288 3.61 28.19 -14.99
CA ASP A 288 3.72 29.64 -15.13
C ASP A 288 2.35 30.32 -15.09
N THR A 289 1.33 29.69 -15.67
CA THR A 289 -0.05 30.21 -15.66
C THR A 289 -0.64 30.14 -14.27
N GLN A 290 -0.48 29.02 -13.58
CA GLN A 290 -0.92 28.87 -12.20
C GLN A 290 -0.18 29.83 -11.25
N GLN A 291 1.11 30.09 -11.49
CA GLN A 291 1.90 31.10 -10.77
C GLN A 291 1.35 32.51 -11.00
N ARG A 292 1.09 32.90 -12.26
CA ARG A 292 0.51 34.21 -12.60
C ARG A 292 -0.85 34.44 -11.93
N MET A 293 -1.64 33.38 -11.75
CA MET A 293 -2.92 33.43 -11.05
C MET A 293 -2.80 33.42 -9.52
N GLY A 294 -1.59 33.26 -8.96
CA GLY A 294 -1.37 33.15 -7.51
C GLY A 294 -1.84 31.82 -6.90
N LEU A 295 -2.04 30.79 -7.72
CA LEU A 295 -2.61 29.49 -7.34
C LEU A 295 -1.55 28.40 -7.15
N LEU A 296 -0.27 28.76 -7.17
CA LEU A 296 0.86 27.84 -7.09
C LEU A 296 0.82 26.89 -5.86
N PRO A 297 0.34 27.31 -4.67
CA PRO A 297 0.16 26.40 -3.53
C PRO A 297 -0.94 25.33 -3.73
N GLU A 298 -1.82 25.47 -4.71
CA GLU A 298 -2.93 24.53 -4.98
C GLU A 298 -2.45 23.30 -5.76
N VAL A 299 -1.66 22.43 -5.12
CA VAL A 299 -1.09 21.23 -5.76
C VAL A 299 -2.17 20.27 -6.27
N ARG A 300 -3.30 20.13 -5.54
CA ARG A 300 -4.44 19.30 -5.98
C ARG A 300 -5.03 19.80 -7.30
N LEU A 301 -5.12 21.12 -7.47
CA LEU A 301 -5.60 21.74 -8.71
C LEU A 301 -4.64 21.43 -9.86
N PHE A 302 -3.34 21.61 -9.63
CA PHE A 302 -2.29 21.29 -10.62
C PHE A 302 -2.37 19.83 -11.08
N ILE A 303 -2.46 18.88 -10.14
CA ILE A 303 -2.57 17.45 -10.46
C ILE A 303 -3.79 17.17 -11.33
N LYS A 304 -4.98 17.69 -10.96
CA LYS A 304 -6.21 17.50 -11.73
C LYS A 304 -6.09 18.05 -13.16
N GLN A 305 -5.46 19.22 -13.32
CA GLN A 305 -5.26 19.83 -14.64
C GLN A 305 -4.34 19.01 -15.52
N ILE A 306 -3.18 18.61 -15.00
CA ILE A 306 -2.23 17.79 -15.75
C ILE A 306 -2.88 16.48 -16.19
N VAL A 307 -3.62 15.81 -15.30
CA VAL A 307 -4.37 14.59 -15.64
C VAL A 307 -5.41 14.87 -16.72
N ARG A 308 -6.19 15.96 -16.60
CA ARG A 308 -7.18 16.34 -17.63
C ARG A 308 -6.53 16.58 -18.99
N TYR A 309 -5.41 17.30 -19.05
CA TYR A 309 -4.69 17.52 -20.30
C TYR A 309 -4.13 16.22 -20.87
N LEU A 310 -3.66 15.30 -20.03
CA LEU A 310 -3.22 13.98 -20.48
C LEU A 310 -4.38 13.15 -21.04
N ASP A 311 -5.56 13.20 -20.41
CA ASP A 311 -6.76 12.52 -20.90
C ASP A 311 -7.22 13.11 -22.25
N MET A 312 -7.24 14.44 -22.40
CA MET A 312 -7.56 15.10 -23.67
C MET A 312 -6.55 14.74 -24.76
N ALA A 313 -5.25 14.77 -24.44
CA ALA A 313 -4.19 14.42 -25.38
C ALA A 313 -4.25 12.94 -25.81
N GLU A 314 -4.68 12.04 -24.92
CA GLU A 314 -4.86 10.61 -25.24
C GLU A 314 -6.07 10.38 -26.15
N GLN A 315 -7.18 11.11 -25.93
CA GLN A 315 -8.43 10.95 -26.70
C GLN A 315 -8.40 11.66 -28.06
N ASP A 316 -7.95 12.92 -28.08
CA ASP A 316 -8.05 13.80 -29.26
C ASP A 316 -6.73 13.87 -30.04
N GLY A 317 -5.61 13.43 -29.45
CA GLY A 317 -4.28 13.47 -30.07
C GLY A 317 -3.67 14.87 -30.20
N THR A 318 -4.29 15.90 -29.64
CA THR A 318 -3.83 17.30 -29.68
C THR A 318 -4.27 18.10 -28.46
N LEU A 319 -3.55 19.17 -28.15
CA LEU A 319 -3.90 20.18 -27.15
C LEU A 319 -4.00 21.59 -27.76
N GLU A 320 -4.12 21.68 -29.09
CA GLU A 320 -4.24 22.96 -29.79
C GLU A 320 -5.57 23.67 -29.45
N GLY A 321 -5.50 24.98 -29.21
CA GLY A 321 -6.69 25.82 -28.95
C GLY A 321 -7.20 25.80 -27.51
N ILE A 322 -6.51 25.12 -26.58
CA ILE A 322 -6.88 25.12 -25.16
C ILE A 322 -6.46 26.45 -24.51
N ASP A 323 -7.43 27.17 -23.95
CA ASP A 323 -7.14 28.27 -23.02
C ASP A 323 -6.89 27.70 -21.62
N LEU A 324 -5.63 27.75 -21.19
CA LEU A 324 -5.20 27.27 -19.88
C LEU A 324 -5.92 27.99 -18.73
N THR A 325 -6.22 29.28 -18.89
CA THR A 325 -6.86 30.09 -17.84
C THR A 325 -8.29 29.63 -17.61
N ASP A 326 -9.04 29.44 -18.70
CA ASP A 326 -10.43 28.97 -18.62
C ASP A 326 -10.51 27.56 -18.03
N GLN A 327 -9.58 26.67 -18.42
CA GLN A 327 -9.49 25.33 -17.84
C GLN A 327 -9.17 25.38 -16.35
N ILE A 328 -8.26 26.26 -15.92
CA ILE A 328 -7.93 26.44 -14.51
C ILE A 328 -9.18 26.85 -13.72
N VAL A 329 -9.92 27.84 -14.20
CA VAL A 329 -11.14 28.34 -13.56
C VAL A 329 -12.23 27.26 -13.52
N ALA A 330 -12.38 26.47 -14.59
CA ALA A 330 -13.33 25.36 -14.64
C ALA A 330 -13.00 24.29 -13.59
N THR A 331 -11.75 23.85 -13.52
CA THR A 331 -11.32 22.84 -12.53
C THR A 331 -11.45 23.36 -11.09
N GLN A 332 -11.21 24.65 -10.83
CA GLN A 332 -11.46 25.23 -9.50
C GLN A 332 -12.94 25.16 -9.10
N LYS A 333 -13.85 25.47 -10.02
CA LYS A 333 -15.31 25.36 -9.75
C LYS A 333 -15.71 23.92 -9.44
N GLU A 334 -15.18 22.95 -10.19
CA GLU A 334 -15.42 21.52 -9.94
C GLU A 334 -14.90 21.09 -8.56
N ILE A 335 -13.68 21.50 -8.18
CA ILE A 335 -13.12 21.20 -6.84
C ILE A 335 -13.99 21.83 -5.73
N ALA A 336 -14.42 23.08 -5.90
CA ALA A 336 -15.27 23.75 -4.93
C ALA A 336 -16.64 23.06 -4.77
N GLN A 337 -17.20 22.55 -5.87
CA GLN A 337 -18.45 21.79 -5.85
C GLN A 337 -18.27 20.44 -5.14
N GLU A 338 -17.22 19.68 -5.45
CA GLU A 338 -16.90 18.42 -4.76
C GLU A 338 -16.74 18.63 -3.24
N GLN A 339 -16.06 19.71 -2.84
CA GLN A 339 -15.89 20.05 -1.43
C GLN A 339 -17.21 20.39 -0.74
N ALA A 340 -18.14 21.04 -1.45
CA ALA A 340 -19.47 21.34 -0.93
C ALA A 340 -20.33 20.07 -0.78
N GLU A 341 -20.19 19.10 -1.69
CA GLU A 341 -20.90 17.82 -1.64
C GLU A 341 -20.34 16.86 -0.56
N GLN A 342 -19.04 16.95 -0.25
CA GLN A 342 -18.38 16.14 0.77
C GLN A 342 -18.58 16.65 2.21
N GLN A 343 -18.99 17.92 2.39
CA GLN A 343 -19.38 18.39 3.70
C GLN A 343 -20.72 17.74 4.09
N PRO A 344 -20.82 17.04 5.24
CA PRO A 344 -22.12 16.58 5.73
C PRO A 344 -23.04 17.80 5.86
N PRO A 345 -24.36 17.67 5.57
CA PRO A 345 -25.28 18.79 5.70
C PRO A 345 -25.11 19.41 7.08
N LYS A 346 -24.87 20.72 7.12
CA LYS A 346 -24.94 21.49 8.36
C LYS A 346 -26.35 21.35 8.89
N TRP A 347 -26.54 20.45 9.84
CA TRP A 347 -27.68 20.53 10.73
C TRP A 347 -27.37 21.68 11.69
N ASP A 348 -27.71 22.90 11.27
CA ASP A 348 -27.73 24.06 12.15
C ASP A 348 -29.01 23.98 13.01
N ALA A 349 -28.85 23.60 14.29
CA ALA A 349 -29.53 24.16 15.48
C ALA A 349 -29.14 23.37 16.74
#